data_AF-A0A3M2B9Y0-F1
#
_entry.id   AF-A0A3M2B9Y0-F1
#
_cell.length_a   1.000
_cell.length_b   1.000
_cell.length_c   1.000
_cell.angle_alpha   90.00
_cell.angle_beta   90.00
_cell.angle_gamma   90.00
#
_symmetry.space_group_name_H-M   'P 1'
#
loop_
_entity.id
_entity.type
_entity.pdbx_description
1 polymer ?
#
loop_
_entity_poly.entity_id
_entity_poly.type
_entity_poly.pdbx_seq_one_letter_code
_entity_poly.pdbx_strand_id
1 'polypeptide(L)'
;MRKLTSLFGCLGLTLMLGTAQPLVIDHFADTEANDTLSTAQNLGVVGVDSSNTRRMKVVRGLIDPDGDFDWFRVELAQTGTYSFRVDCTLDAVLALYNASGTLIVENDDDELGNNNRGNRDTSFTNADPGITTSLNAGTYYLRVRSIASSGTLARFRYTLRVFDGSTARDFDPYEVNGTNETFATATDLGNLADDFTLVENAFLRYRTTDLDHYRIEIGEGNLTVRTIGATDTILTIYDSAFNPLATNDDDPHDPFNPFTSRITLSNLPAGIYYIRVEGYSYSGGRAGGWYDLLITDYSPVRRLISGQINFDRQNLSLVPFQMEIYQAGTQNLQSQRTFYTNNAGQFTTYTAVMSGTVDIAVRAPTSLKRILRGVSLNSDVSGLVFNLVNGDLNGDNVIDDADLLIVLFSFGANDPSADLNGDGVVDDADLLIVLFNFGAVGDN
;
A
#
# COMPACT_ATOMS: atom_id res chain seq x y z
N MET A 1 -18.80 71.42 -37.98
CA MET A 1 -17.87 70.38 -37.46
C MET A 1 -18.13 70.19 -35.98
N ARG A 2 -18.93 69.19 -35.60
CA ARG A 2 -19.14 68.76 -34.21
C ARG A 2 -18.50 67.38 -34.09
N LYS A 3 -17.41 67.25 -33.34
CA LYS A 3 -16.82 65.94 -32.99
C LYS A 3 -17.52 65.44 -31.72
N LEU A 4 -18.33 64.40 -31.86
CA LEU A 4 -18.74 63.53 -30.75
C LEU A 4 -17.55 62.60 -30.45
N THR A 5 -17.06 62.62 -29.23
CA THR A 5 -16.17 61.58 -28.68
C THR A 5 -17.04 60.50 -28.04
N SER A 6 -17.04 59.30 -28.63
CA SER A 6 -17.64 58.10 -28.05
C SER A 6 -16.73 57.52 -26.98
N LEU A 7 -17.23 57.41 -25.75
CA LEU A 7 -16.59 56.70 -24.66
C LEU A 7 -16.94 55.20 -24.79
N PHE A 8 -16.00 54.38 -25.28
CA PHE A 8 -16.12 52.92 -25.21
C PHE A 8 -15.76 52.47 -23.80
N GLY A 9 -16.74 51.99 -23.04
CA GLY A 9 -16.51 51.30 -21.77
C GLY A 9 -16.05 49.87 -22.05
N CYS A 10 -14.77 49.59 -21.79
CA CYS A 10 -14.26 48.22 -21.73
C CYS A 10 -14.82 47.54 -20.48
N LEU A 11 -15.76 46.62 -20.67
CA LEU A 11 -16.20 45.68 -19.66
C LEU A 11 -15.05 44.69 -19.42
N GLY A 12 -14.29 44.89 -18.35
CA GLY A 12 -13.24 43.98 -17.93
C GLY A 12 -13.84 42.64 -17.52
N LEU A 13 -13.73 41.65 -18.40
CA LEU A 13 -13.99 40.25 -18.08
C LEU A 13 -12.84 39.76 -17.19
N THR A 14 -13.00 39.89 -15.87
CA THR A 14 -12.12 39.19 -14.92
C THR A 14 -12.37 37.69 -15.06
N LEU A 15 -11.51 37.01 -15.83
CA LEU A 15 -11.36 35.56 -15.75
C LEU A 15 -10.92 35.26 -14.30
N MET A 16 -11.86 34.80 -13.48
CA MET A 16 -11.51 34.08 -12.26
C MET A 16 -10.76 32.83 -12.69
N LEU A 17 -9.43 32.85 -12.58
CA LEU A 17 -8.61 31.65 -12.63
C LEU A 17 -9.02 30.81 -11.40
N GLY A 18 -9.98 29.91 -11.60
CA GLY A 18 -10.32 28.93 -10.58
C GLY A 18 -9.07 28.13 -10.26
N THR A 19 -8.74 28.02 -8.97
CA THR A 19 -7.66 27.15 -8.51
C THR A 19 -7.94 25.74 -9.02
N ALA A 20 -6.94 25.12 -9.66
CA ALA A 20 -7.06 23.74 -10.12
C ALA A 20 -7.51 22.84 -8.95
N GLN A 21 -8.53 22.03 -9.18
CA GLN A 21 -9.04 21.09 -8.18
C GLN A 21 -8.02 19.96 -8.03
N PRO A 22 -7.48 19.71 -6.83
CA PRO A 22 -6.62 18.56 -6.61
C PRO A 22 -7.41 17.29 -6.93
N LEU A 23 -6.78 16.36 -7.66
CA LEU A 23 -7.34 15.05 -7.95
C LEU A 23 -6.88 14.06 -6.88
N VAL A 24 -7.81 13.34 -6.29
CA VAL A 24 -7.55 12.23 -5.37
C VAL A 24 -8.22 10.98 -5.94
N ILE A 25 -7.47 9.88 -5.97
CA ILE A 25 -7.99 8.55 -6.24
C ILE A 25 -8.15 7.87 -4.88
N ASP A 26 -9.40 7.58 -4.50
CA ASP A 26 -9.69 6.84 -3.27
C ASP A 26 -9.75 5.34 -3.62
N HIS A 27 -8.87 4.56 -3.02
CA HIS A 27 -8.75 3.10 -3.22
C HIS A 27 -9.56 2.33 -2.18
N PHE A 28 -10.26 1.30 -2.65
CA PHE A 28 -11.04 0.39 -1.83
C PHE A 28 -10.70 -1.06 -2.21
N ALA A 29 -10.69 -1.92 -1.21
CA ALA A 29 -10.89 -3.35 -1.42
C ALA A 29 -12.38 -3.62 -1.23
N ASP A 30 -12.92 -4.54 -2.03
CA ASP A 30 -14.28 -5.00 -1.81
C ASP A 30 -14.42 -5.64 -0.42
N THR A 31 -15.62 -5.52 0.15
CA THR A 31 -15.97 -6.10 1.43
C THR A 31 -17.24 -6.89 1.25
N GLU A 32 -17.06 -8.21 1.24
CA GLU A 32 -18.11 -9.23 1.15
C GLU A 32 -19.29 -8.99 2.09
N ALA A 33 -20.43 -9.58 1.74
CA ALA A 33 -21.78 -9.31 2.24
C ALA A 33 -22.46 -8.07 1.61
N ASN A 34 -21.94 -7.58 0.50
CA ASN A 34 -22.49 -6.52 -0.33
C ASN A 34 -23.39 -7.05 -1.47
N ASP A 35 -23.95 -8.25 -1.35
CA ASP A 35 -24.68 -9.00 -2.39
C ASP A 35 -26.05 -8.41 -2.77
N THR A 36 -26.48 -7.35 -2.08
CA THR A 36 -27.80 -6.75 -2.24
C THR A 36 -27.73 -5.23 -2.25
N LEU A 37 -28.73 -4.60 -2.85
CA LEU A 37 -28.86 -3.14 -2.84
C LEU A 37 -28.85 -2.55 -1.41
N SER A 38 -29.41 -3.26 -0.43
CA SER A 38 -29.44 -2.81 0.98
C SER A 38 -28.09 -2.94 1.70
N THR A 39 -27.21 -3.81 1.21
CA THR A 39 -25.90 -4.06 1.81
C THR A 39 -24.75 -3.47 1.00
N ALA A 40 -25.07 -2.69 -0.03
CA ALA A 40 -24.10 -2.09 -0.92
C ALA A 40 -22.97 -1.34 -0.18
N GLN A 41 -21.72 -1.66 -0.53
CA GLN A 41 -20.53 -1.04 0.05
C GLN A 41 -20.51 0.46 -0.32
N ASN A 42 -20.38 1.33 0.67
CA ASN A 42 -20.43 2.78 0.46
C ASN A 42 -19.05 3.34 0.09
N LEU A 43 -18.88 3.75 -1.17
CA LEU A 43 -17.64 4.33 -1.69
C LEU A 43 -17.54 5.85 -1.46
N GLY A 44 -18.61 6.47 -0.98
CA GLY A 44 -18.67 7.91 -0.70
C GLY A 44 -18.82 8.78 -1.96
N VAL A 45 -18.28 10.00 -1.89
CA VAL A 45 -18.51 11.06 -2.89
C VAL A 45 -17.64 10.90 -4.13
N VAL A 46 -18.24 11.02 -5.33
CA VAL A 46 -17.58 11.05 -6.64
C VAL A 46 -17.72 12.42 -7.29
N GLY A 47 -16.65 12.90 -7.90
CA GLY A 47 -16.56 14.24 -8.49
C GLY A 47 -16.02 15.25 -7.48
N VAL A 48 -16.42 16.50 -7.59
CA VAL A 48 -15.89 17.58 -6.73
C VAL A 48 -16.60 17.56 -5.37
N ASP A 49 -15.87 17.24 -4.31
CA ASP A 49 -16.40 17.21 -2.95
C ASP A 49 -16.54 18.60 -2.32
N SER A 50 -17.07 18.65 -1.09
CA SER A 50 -17.28 19.89 -0.34
C SER A 50 -15.99 20.63 0.03
N SER A 51 -14.83 19.98 -0.07
CA SER A 51 -13.50 20.57 0.12
C SER A 51 -12.89 21.14 -1.18
N ASN A 52 -13.65 21.12 -2.28
CA ASN A 52 -13.18 21.44 -3.64
C ASN A 52 -12.09 20.49 -4.15
N THR A 53 -12.06 19.26 -3.63
CA THR A 53 -11.19 18.17 -4.10
C THR A 53 -11.97 17.30 -5.07
N ARG A 54 -11.38 16.99 -6.22
CA ARG A 54 -11.99 16.09 -7.20
C ARG A 54 -11.63 14.65 -6.84
N ARG A 55 -12.64 13.80 -6.64
CA ARG A 55 -12.47 12.40 -6.21
C ARG A 55 -12.92 11.41 -7.26
N MET A 56 -12.04 10.46 -7.53
CA MET A 56 -12.31 9.22 -8.27
C MET A 56 -12.28 8.04 -7.30
N LYS A 57 -13.07 7.00 -7.58
CA LYS A 57 -13.08 5.76 -6.81
C LYS A 57 -12.50 4.63 -7.64
N VAL A 58 -11.67 3.83 -7.00
CA VAL A 58 -11.15 2.59 -7.54
C VAL A 58 -11.40 1.49 -6.51
N VAL A 59 -12.08 0.43 -6.92
CA VAL A 59 -12.34 -0.74 -6.08
C VAL A 59 -11.67 -1.95 -6.72
N ARG A 60 -10.88 -2.68 -5.94
CA ARG A 60 -10.43 -4.02 -6.29
C ARG A 60 -11.46 -5.01 -5.77
N GLY A 61 -12.15 -5.70 -6.67
CA GLY A 61 -13.22 -6.63 -6.34
C GLY A 61 -12.93 -8.05 -6.81
N LEU A 62 -13.70 -8.98 -6.27
CA LEU A 62 -13.63 -10.40 -6.55
C LEU A 62 -15.06 -10.92 -6.61
N ILE A 63 -15.48 -11.41 -7.76
CA ILE A 63 -16.71 -12.21 -7.86
C ILE A 63 -16.34 -13.64 -7.42
N ASP A 64 -16.71 -14.04 -6.21
CA ASP A 64 -16.58 -15.40 -5.69
C ASP A 64 -17.47 -15.57 -4.44
N PRO A 65 -18.48 -16.47 -4.45
CA PRO A 65 -18.60 -17.67 -5.29
C PRO A 65 -19.39 -17.49 -6.60
N ASP A 66 -19.69 -18.58 -7.29
CA ASP A 66 -20.63 -18.60 -8.43
C ASP A 66 -21.97 -17.92 -8.06
N GLY A 67 -22.38 -16.93 -8.86
CA GLY A 67 -23.64 -16.20 -8.66
C GLY A 67 -23.57 -15.01 -7.70
N ASP A 68 -22.36 -14.62 -7.31
CA ASP A 68 -22.06 -13.44 -6.51
C ASP A 68 -22.37 -12.11 -7.24
N PHE A 69 -22.71 -11.09 -6.46
CA PHE A 69 -23.18 -9.78 -6.91
C PHE A 69 -22.61 -8.64 -6.07
N ASP A 70 -21.55 -7.99 -6.50
CA ASP A 70 -21.03 -6.87 -5.70
C ASP A 70 -21.85 -5.61 -5.92
N TRP A 71 -22.50 -5.12 -4.86
CA TRP A 71 -23.18 -3.84 -4.87
C TRP A 71 -22.35 -2.73 -4.23
N PHE A 72 -22.34 -1.58 -4.90
CA PHE A 72 -21.68 -0.38 -4.43
C PHE A 72 -22.64 0.81 -4.40
N ARG A 73 -22.48 1.70 -3.43
CA ARG A 73 -23.19 2.98 -3.33
C ARG A 73 -22.22 4.13 -3.52
N VAL A 74 -22.59 5.08 -4.37
CA VAL A 74 -21.87 6.34 -4.58
C VAL A 74 -22.77 7.55 -4.39
N GLU A 75 -22.17 8.68 -4.02
CA GLU A 75 -22.82 9.98 -3.97
C GLU A 75 -22.20 10.91 -5.03
N LEU A 76 -23.00 11.29 -6.02
CA LEU A 76 -22.56 12.21 -7.08
C LEU A 76 -22.78 13.64 -6.58
N ALA A 77 -21.68 14.36 -6.36
CA ALA A 77 -21.72 15.68 -5.72
C ALA A 77 -22.45 16.76 -6.55
N GLN A 78 -22.50 16.58 -7.87
CA GLN A 78 -22.97 17.60 -8.79
C GLN A 78 -23.62 16.95 -10.03
N THR A 79 -24.54 17.67 -10.66
CA THR A 79 -25.08 17.24 -11.97
C THR A 79 -23.97 17.30 -13.01
N GLY A 80 -23.80 16.23 -13.77
CA GLY A 80 -22.73 16.15 -14.77
C GLY A 80 -22.67 14.81 -15.48
N THR A 81 -21.67 14.64 -16.33
CA THR A 81 -21.35 13.36 -16.95
C THR A 81 -20.50 12.55 -15.98
N TYR A 82 -20.84 11.27 -15.82
CA TYR A 82 -20.09 10.31 -15.02
C TYR A 82 -19.81 9.05 -15.83
N SER A 83 -18.69 8.41 -15.51
CA SER A 83 -18.27 7.15 -16.08
C SER A 83 -18.06 6.11 -14.98
N PHE A 84 -18.49 4.90 -15.28
CA PHE A 84 -18.35 3.71 -14.46
C PHE A 84 -17.73 2.62 -15.35
N ARG A 85 -16.61 2.03 -14.92
CA ARG A 85 -15.84 1.05 -15.69
C ARG A 85 -15.55 -0.16 -14.85
N VAL A 86 -15.73 -1.36 -15.40
CA VAL A 86 -15.20 -2.59 -14.81
C VAL A 86 -14.11 -3.09 -15.74
N ASP A 87 -12.94 -3.32 -15.17
CA ASP A 87 -11.80 -3.88 -15.88
C ASP A 87 -11.57 -5.30 -15.36
N CYS A 88 -11.64 -6.29 -16.24
CA CYS A 88 -11.34 -7.67 -15.91
C CYS A 88 -10.89 -8.45 -17.15
N THR A 89 -10.29 -9.62 -16.92
CA THR A 89 -9.90 -10.51 -18.02
C THR A 89 -10.99 -11.51 -18.42
N LEU A 90 -12.07 -11.57 -17.63
CA LEU A 90 -13.27 -12.34 -17.90
C LEU A 90 -14.46 -11.41 -18.20
N ASP A 91 -15.64 -11.99 -18.43
CA ASP A 91 -16.83 -11.28 -18.90
C ASP A 91 -17.75 -10.88 -17.73
N ALA A 92 -17.92 -9.56 -17.56
CA ALA A 92 -18.63 -8.95 -16.46
C ALA A 92 -19.82 -8.14 -16.94
N VAL A 93 -20.79 -7.93 -16.06
CA VAL A 93 -21.94 -7.04 -16.31
C VAL A 93 -21.98 -5.96 -15.25
N LEU A 94 -22.07 -4.71 -15.71
CA LEU A 94 -22.23 -3.53 -14.88
C LEU A 94 -23.62 -2.93 -15.04
N ALA A 95 -24.32 -2.76 -13.92
CA ALA A 95 -25.62 -2.11 -13.88
C ALA A 95 -25.61 -0.88 -12.97
N LEU A 96 -26.28 0.19 -13.41
CA LEU A 96 -26.48 1.43 -12.68
C LEU A 96 -27.95 1.57 -12.27
N TYR A 97 -28.20 1.86 -11.00
CA TYR A 97 -29.52 2.06 -10.42
C TYR A 97 -29.62 3.45 -9.77
N ASN A 98 -30.84 4.00 -9.78
CA ASN A 98 -31.13 5.23 -9.05
C ASN A 98 -31.28 4.99 -7.54
N ALA A 99 -31.48 6.07 -6.77
CA ALA A 99 -31.66 6.01 -5.32
C ALA A 99 -32.86 5.15 -4.85
N SER A 100 -33.87 4.91 -5.70
CA SER A 100 -35.03 4.05 -5.39
C SER A 100 -34.82 2.59 -5.78
N GLY A 101 -33.62 2.21 -6.26
CA GLY A 101 -33.31 0.86 -6.73
C GLY A 101 -33.92 0.52 -8.09
N THR A 102 -34.32 1.51 -8.87
CA THR A 102 -34.77 1.31 -10.26
C THR A 102 -33.56 1.32 -11.20
N LEU A 103 -33.48 0.31 -12.06
CA LEU A 103 -32.43 0.20 -13.08
C LEU A 103 -32.50 1.40 -14.03
N ILE A 104 -31.36 2.06 -14.23
CA ILE A 104 -31.18 3.12 -15.22
C ILE A 104 -30.64 2.51 -16.51
N VAL A 105 -29.55 1.75 -16.41
CA VAL A 105 -28.85 1.15 -17.55
C VAL A 105 -27.98 -0.02 -17.08
N GLU A 106 -27.83 -1.02 -17.94
CA GLU A 106 -26.91 -2.15 -17.78
C GLU A 106 -26.09 -2.28 -19.07
N ASN A 107 -24.84 -2.73 -18.93
CA ASN A 107 -23.94 -3.03 -20.04
C ASN A 107 -23.02 -4.19 -19.66
N ASP A 108 -22.73 -5.04 -20.63
CA ASP A 108 -21.93 -6.27 -20.52
C ASP A 108 -20.73 -6.30 -21.49
N ASP A 109 -20.62 -5.35 -22.42
CA ASP A 109 -19.54 -5.33 -23.42
C ASP A 109 -19.10 -3.91 -23.83
N ASP A 110 -17.91 -3.82 -24.44
CA ASP A 110 -17.48 -2.61 -25.14
C ASP A 110 -18.13 -2.52 -26.53
N GLU A 111 -18.91 -1.46 -26.76
CA GLU A 111 -19.53 -1.18 -28.05
C GLU A 111 -18.59 -0.33 -28.93
N LEU A 112 -17.79 -0.99 -29.77
CA LEU A 112 -16.85 -0.32 -30.69
C LEU A 112 -17.53 0.82 -31.49
N GLY A 113 -17.03 2.04 -31.28
CA GLY A 113 -17.52 3.24 -31.98
C GLY A 113 -18.72 3.95 -31.33
N ASN A 114 -19.24 3.43 -30.22
CA ASN A 114 -20.27 4.10 -29.42
C ASN A 114 -19.67 4.77 -28.18
N ASN A 115 -19.53 6.10 -28.22
CA ASN A 115 -18.95 6.86 -27.12
C ASN A 115 -19.76 6.85 -25.81
N ASN A 116 -20.96 6.26 -25.80
CA ASN A 116 -21.86 6.23 -24.64
C ASN A 116 -22.06 4.83 -24.05
N ARG A 117 -21.51 3.77 -24.65
CA ARG A 117 -21.65 2.38 -24.20
C ARG A 117 -20.31 1.67 -24.27
N GLY A 118 -19.97 0.91 -23.23
CA GLY A 118 -18.73 0.14 -23.17
C GLY A 118 -17.60 0.75 -22.36
N ASN A 119 -16.61 -0.11 -22.04
CA ASN A 119 -15.36 0.29 -21.41
C ASN A 119 -14.31 0.74 -22.45
N ARG A 120 -14.22 2.06 -22.62
CA ARG A 120 -13.26 2.70 -23.55
C ARG A 120 -11.80 2.69 -23.07
N ASP A 121 -11.53 2.19 -21.88
CA ASP A 121 -10.21 2.28 -21.27
C ASP A 121 -9.48 0.92 -21.32
N THR A 122 -10.19 -0.19 -21.55
CA THR A 122 -9.60 -1.53 -21.65
C THR A 122 -9.77 -2.13 -23.04
N SER A 123 -8.97 -3.14 -23.36
CA SER A 123 -8.92 -3.80 -24.68
C SER A 123 -8.91 -5.33 -24.56
N PHE A 124 -9.16 -5.87 -23.35
CA PHE A 124 -8.93 -7.28 -23.01
C PHE A 124 -9.60 -8.21 -24.02
N THR A 125 -10.90 -8.03 -24.27
CA THR A 125 -11.65 -8.87 -25.21
C THR A 125 -12.91 -8.18 -25.80
N ASN A 126 -13.08 -6.88 -25.55
CA ASN A 126 -14.36 -6.16 -25.64
C ASN A 126 -15.46 -6.69 -24.68
N ALA A 127 -15.14 -7.55 -23.70
CA ALA A 127 -16.10 -8.07 -22.72
C ALA A 127 -16.15 -7.26 -21.41
N ASP A 128 -15.50 -6.09 -21.38
CA ASP A 128 -15.47 -5.21 -20.21
C ASP A 128 -16.62 -4.21 -20.27
N PRO A 129 -17.49 -4.16 -19.25
CA PRO A 129 -18.61 -3.26 -19.28
C PRO A 129 -18.21 -1.85 -18.83
N GLY A 130 -18.84 -0.85 -19.46
CA GLY A 130 -18.70 0.54 -19.09
C GLY A 130 -19.94 1.37 -19.39
N ILE A 131 -20.26 2.27 -18.47
CA ILE A 131 -21.39 3.19 -18.59
C ILE A 131 -20.86 4.62 -18.57
N THR A 132 -21.25 5.44 -19.55
CA THR A 132 -21.01 6.90 -19.52
C THR A 132 -22.31 7.63 -19.75
N THR A 133 -22.77 8.38 -18.76
CA THR A 133 -24.10 9.00 -18.82
C THR A 133 -24.16 10.28 -17.99
N SER A 134 -25.09 11.18 -18.34
CA SER A 134 -25.34 12.41 -17.59
C SER A 134 -26.33 12.12 -16.46
N LEU A 135 -25.92 12.43 -15.23
CA LEU A 135 -26.69 12.18 -14.01
C LEU A 135 -26.87 13.47 -13.24
N ASN A 136 -27.97 13.55 -12.48
CA ASN A 136 -28.13 14.61 -11.50
C ASN A 136 -27.29 14.32 -10.26
N ALA A 137 -27.00 15.35 -9.47
CA ALA A 137 -26.45 15.14 -8.13
C ALA A 137 -27.38 14.22 -7.31
N GLY A 138 -26.81 13.28 -6.57
CA GLY A 138 -27.60 12.35 -5.77
C GLY A 138 -26.93 11.01 -5.50
N THR A 139 -27.66 10.11 -4.86
CA THR A 139 -27.22 8.74 -4.56
C THR A 139 -27.54 7.80 -5.73
N TYR A 140 -26.56 6.97 -6.07
CA TYR A 140 -26.68 5.93 -7.09
C TYR A 140 -26.06 4.63 -6.59
N TYR A 141 -26.53 3.53 -7.17
CA TYR A 141 -26.03 2.19 -6.86
C TYR A 141 -25.48 1.54 -8.12
N LEU A 142 -24.38 0.80 -7.97
CA LEU A 142 -23.74 0.02 -9.00
C LEU A 142 -23.83 -1.45 -8.60
N ARG A 143 -23.99 -2.33 -9.59
CA ARG A 143 -23.86 -3.77 -9.40
C ARG A 143 -22.88 -4.32 -10.42
N VAL A 144 -21.87 -5.03 -9.95
CA VAL A 144 -20.97 -5.84 -10.77
C VAL A 144 -21.37 -7.31 -10.60
N ARG A 145 -21.28 -8.10 -11.67
CA ARG A 145 -21.52 -9.54 -11.63
C ARG A 145 -20.83 -10.23 -12.80
N SER A 146 -20.71 -11.55 -12.73
CA SER A 146 -20.41 -12.33 -13.93
C SER A 146 -21.59 -12.35 -14.91
N ILE A 147 -21.28 -12.42 -16.20
CA ILE A 147 -22.28 -12.84 -17.20
C ILE A 147 -22.62 -14.33 -17.09
N ALA A 148 -21.64 -15.14 -16.65
CA ALA A 148 -21.78 -16.57 -16.48
C ALA A 148 -22.40 -16.88 -15.11
N SER A 149 -23.38 -17.79 -15.09
CA SER A 149 -24.11 -18.13 -13.86
C SER A 149 -23.37 -19.13 -12.96
N SER A 150 -22.37 -19.84 -13.48
CA SER A 150 -21.61 -20.87 -12.73
C SER A 150 -20.34 -21.29 -13.46
N GLY A 151 -19.39 -21.87 -12.73
CA GLY A 151 -18.15 -22.45 -13.25
C GLY A 151 -16.96 -21.48 -13.19
N THR A 152 -15.85 -21.87 -13.82
CA THR A 152 -14.60 -21.08 -13.76
C THR A 152 -14.74 -19.67 -14.34
N LEU A 153 -15.64 -19.45 -15.30
CA LEU A 153 -15.89 -18.12 -15.89
C LEU A 153 -16.84 -17.26 -15.04
N ALA A 154 -17.49 -17.85 -14.03
CA ALA A 154 -18.40 -17.15 -13.13
C ALA A 154 -17.69 -16.43 -11.98
N ARG A 155 -16.36 -16.60 -11.87
CA ARG A 155 -15.55 -16.10 -10.76
C ARG A 155 -14.30 -15.42 -11.29
N PHE A 156 -14.07 -14.19 -10.89
CA PHE A 156 -12.93 -13.40 -11.40
C PHE A 156 -12.62 -12.20 -10.53
N ARG A 157 -11.37 -11.73 -10.62
CA ARG A 157 -10.96 -10.42 -10.12
C ARG A 157 -11.35 -9.33 -11.10
N TYR A 158 -11.76 -8.19 -10.58
CA TYR A 158 -12.03 -7.01 -11.39
C TYR A 158 -11.58 -5.73 -10.68
N THR A 159 -11.45 -4.66 -11.46
CA THR A 159 -11.30 -3.29 -10.94
C THR A 159 -12.53 -2.47 -11.34
N LEU A 160 -13.27 -1.95 -10.37
CA LEU A 160 -14.34 -0.97 -10.62
C LEU A 160 -13.78 0.45 -10.47
N ARG A 161 -13.90 1.25 -11.53
CA ARG A 161 -13.54 2.68 -11.54
C ARG A 161 -14.78 3.56 -11.67
N VAL A 162 -14.88 4.58 -10.82
CA VAL A 162 -16.01 5.52 -10.81
C VAL A 162 -15.49 6.95 -10.75
N PHE A 163 -15.80 7.75 -11.78
CA PHE A 163 -15.27 9.11 -11.91
C PHE A 163 -16.20 10.05 -12.69
N ASP A 164 -15.97 11.34 -12.53
CA ASP A 164 -16.69 12.37 -13.28
C ASP A 164 -15.99 12.72 -14.60
N GLY A 165 -16.78 12.94 -15.64
CA GLY A 165 -16.33 13.09 -17.02
C GLY A 165 -16.44 11.78 -17.82
N SER A 166 -15.80 11.78 -18.99
CA SER A 166 -15.86 10.69 -19.97
C SER A 166 -14.58 9.86 -20.07
N THR A 167 -13.48 10.40 -19.53
CA THR A 167 -12.13 9.86 -19.66
C THR A 167 -11.54 9.76 -18.26
N ALA A 168 -10.99 8.60 -17.95
CA ALA A 168 -10.35 8.36 -16.67
C ALA A 168 -9.13 9.27 -16.51
N ARG A 169 -8.89 9.76 -15.30
CA ARG A 169 -7.76 10.66 -15.00
C ARG A 169 -6.70 9.89 -14.23
N ASP A 170 -6.42 8.69 -14.71
CA ASP A 170 -5.62 7.72 -13.99
C ASP A 170 -4.15 8.11 -14.10
N PHE A 171 -3.44 8.05 -12.98
CA PHE A 171 -1.99 8.21 -12.90
C PHE A 171 -1.47 7.08 -12.04
N ASP A 172 -0.28 6.57 -12.34
CA ASP A 172 0.38 5.60 -11.48
C ASP A 172 0.78 6.31 -10.17
N PRO A 173 0.24 5.90 -8.99
CA PRO A 173 0.62 6.49 -7.71
C PRO A 173 2.11 6.33 -7.39
N TYR A 174 2.79 5.33 -7.95
CA TYR A 174 4.23 5.15 -7.79
C TYR A 174 5.04 6.17 -8.60
N GLU A 175 4.41 6.87 -9.54
CA GLU A 175 5.06 7.84 -10.43
C GLU A 175 4.76 9.31 -10.11
N VAL A 176 4.13 9.61 -8.97
CA VAL A 176 3.75 11.00 -8.64
C VAL A 176 4.97 11.89 -8.36
N ASN A 177 6.12 11.30 -7.99
CA ASN A 177 7.36 12.00 -7.64
C ASN A 177 8.63 11.42 -8.33
N GLY A 178 8.46 10.61 -9.36
CA GLY A 178 9.49 9.88 -10.09
C GLY A 178 8.84 9.02 -11.17
N THR A 179 9.58 8.25 -11.94
CA THR A 179 9.00 7.21 -12.82
C THR A 179 9.59 5.87 -12.41
N ASN A 180 8.91 4.75 -12.60
CA ASN A 180 9.52 3.43 -12.49
C ASN A 180 9.71 2.78 -13.89
N GLU A 181 9.46 3.55 -14.96
CA GLU A 181 9.54 3.18 -16.39
C GLU A 181 10.87 2.60 -16.90
N THR A 182 11.95 2.68 -16.12
CA THR A 182 13.28 2.28 -16.57
C THR A 182 14.07 1.59 -15.47
N PHE A 183 15.08 0.79 -15.85
CA PHE A 183 16.03 0.23 -14.88
C PHE A 183 16.71 1.27 -13.97
N ALA A 184 16.97 2.47 -14.50
CA ALA A 184 17.64 3.54 -13.74
C ALA A 184 16.73 4.17 -12.69
N THR A 185 15.43 4.02 -12.85
CA THR A 185 14.41 4.58 -11.97
C THR A 185 13.58 3.47 -11.29
N ALA A 186 14.06 2.23 -11.36
CA ALA A 186 13.37 1.08 -10.80
C ALA A 186 13.11 1.28 -9.30
N THR A 187 11.89 0.95 -8.88
CA THR A 187 11.49 0.98 -7.48
C THR A 187 12.36 0.00 -6.71
N ASP A 188 13.20 0.52 -5.82
CA ASP A 188 14.02 -0.32 -4.94
C ASP A 188 13.12 -0.94 -3.89
N LEU A 189 12.96 -2.26 -3.96
CA LEU A 189 12.21 -3.02 -2.96
C LEU A 189 12.98 -3.12 -1.64
N GLY A 190 14.23 -2.66 -1.61
CA GLY A 190 15.10 -2.70 -0.46
C GLY A 190 15.67 -4.10 -0.20
N ASN A 191 16.47 -4.21 0.86
CA ASN A 191 16.96 -5.50 1.35
C ASN A 191 15.87 -6.10 2.23
N LEU A 192 14.98 -6.85 1.60
CA LEU A 192 13.72 -7.25 2.20
C LEU A 192 13.96 -8.16 3.40
N ALA A 193 13.47 -7.71 4.55
CA ALA A 193 13.77 -8.28 5.84
C ALA A 193 13.14 -9.66 6.02
N ASP A 194 11.98 -9.92 5.42
CA ASP A 194 11.21 -11.15 5.62
C ASP A 194 11.22 -12.05 4.38
N ASP A 195 10.69 -13.27 4.49
CA ASP A 195 10.81 -14.33 3.48
C ASP A 195 9.88 -14.12 2.25
N PHE A 196 9.14 -13.02 2.22
CA PHE A 196 8.31 -12.58 1.09
C PHE A 196 8.27 -11.05 0.99
N THR A 197 7.91 -10.55 -0.18
CA THR A 197 7.66 -9.12 -0.45
C THR A 197 6.40 -8.96 -1.26
N LEU A 198 5.58 -8.00 -0.87
CA LEU A 198 4.35 -7.64 -1.56
C LEU A 198 4.39 -6.15 -1.89
N VAL A 199 4.34 -5.83 -3.19
CA VAL A 199 4.01 -4.49 -3.66
C VAL A 199 2.52 -4.48 -3.91
N GLU A 200 1.76 -3.86 -3.01
CA GLU A 200 0.30 -3.78 -3.13
C GLU A 200 -0.11 -2.59 -3.97
N ASN A 201 -1.11 -2.78 -4.82
CA ASN A 201 -1.68 -1.71 -5.63
C ASN A 201 -0.67 -1.07 -6.59
N ALA A 202 0.22 -1.82 -7.25
CA ALA A 202 0.91 -1.29 -8.41
C ALA A 202 -0.09 -1.01 -9.56
N PHE A 203 0.25 -0.10 -10.48
CA PHE A 203 -0.69 0.38 -11.49
C PHE A 203 -0.04 0.59 -12.85
N LEU A 204 -0.59 -0.06 -13.88
CA LEU A 204 -0.23 0.18 -15.27
C LEU A 204 -1.21 1.14 -15.93
N ARG A 205 -0.72 2.20 -16.58
CA ARG A 205 -1.57 3.13 -17.35
C ARG A 205 -2.22 2.45 -18.55
N TYR A 206 -3.53 2.66 -18.65
CA TYR A 206 -4.37 2.11 -19.72
C TYR A 206 -3.97 2.58 -21.12
N ARG A 207 -3.91 1.63 -22.07
CA ARG A 207 -3.72 1.83 -23.51
C ARG A 207 -2.43 2.55 -23.93
N THR A 208 -1.50 2.77 -22.99
CA THR A 208 -0.20 3.39 -23.24
C THR A 208 0.93 2.42 -22.88
N THR A 209 2.16 2.74 -23.28
CA THR A 209 3.32 2.04 -22.73
C THR A 209 3.52 2.49 -21.29
N ASP A 210 3.56 1.51 -20.40
CA ASP A 210 3.85 1.64 -18.98
C ASP A 210 4.64 0.40 -18.55
N LEU A 211 5.83 0.63 -18.01
CA LEU A 211 6.82 -0.39 -17.69
C LEU A 211 7.27 -0.23 -16.24
N ASP A 212 6.59 -0.88 -15.32
CA ASP A 212 6.99 -0.87 -13.93
C ASP A 212 8.27 -1.69 -13.72
N HIS A 213 9.38 -1.02 -13.43
CA HIS A 213 10.62 -1.68 -13.05
C HIS A 213 10.78 -1.68 -11.53
N TYR A 214 11.15 -2.84 -11.00
CA TYR A 214 11.53 -3.05 -9.61
C TYR A 214 12.94 -3.59 -9.54
N ARG A 215 13.63 -3.28 -8.44
CA ARG A 215 14.97 -3.79 -8.14
C ARG A 215 14.93 -4.53 -6.81
N ILE A 216 15.56 -5.70 -6.77
CA ILE A 216 15.71 -6.51 -5.55
C ILE A 216 17.14 -7.04 -5.43
N GLU A 217 17.68 -7.08 -4.22
CA GLU A 217 18.92 -7.80 -3.90
C GLU A 217 18.58 -9.08 -3.15
N ILE A 218 19.13 -10.21 -3.59
CA ILE A 218 18.91 -11.53 -2.99
C ILE A 218 20.25 -12.20 -2.68
N GLY A 219 20.28 -13.06 -1.67
CA GLY A 219 21.35 -14.03 -1.45
C GLY A 219 21.28 -15.18 -2.46
N GLU A 220 22.29 -16.05 -2.43
CA GLU A 220 22.29 -17.26 -3.27
C GLU A 220 21.05 -18.11 -2.96
N GLY A 221 20.31 -18.52 -3.99
CA GLY A 221 19.06 -19.25 -3.80
C GLY A 221 18.12 -19.22 -4.99
N ASN A 222 16.83 -19.11 -4.71
CA ASN A 222 15.78 -19.06 -5.73
C ASN A 222 15.17 -17.64 -5.79
N LEU A 223 14.25 -17.43 -6.71
CA LEU A 223 13.43 -16.22 -6.78
C LEU A 223 12.13 -16.58 -7.49
N THR A 224 11.00 -16.40 -6.83
CA THR A 224 9.70 -16.46 -7.49
C THR A 224 9.04 -15.10 -7.47
N VAL A 225 8.53 -14.66 -8.61
CA VAL A 225 7.80 -13.42 -8.78
C VAL A 225 6.47 -13.73 -9.43
N ARG A 226 5.38 -13.19 -8.88
CA ARG A 226 4.00 -13.37 -9.33
C ARG A 226 3.31 -12.02 -9.39
N THR A 227 2.56 -11.74 -10.45
CA THR A 227 1.55 -10.67 -10.43
C THR A 227 0.21 -11.26 -10.00
N ILE A 228 -0.62 -10.48 -9.33
CA ILE A 228 -1.97 -10.87 -8.90
C ILE A 228 -2.88 -9.67 -9.15
N GLY A 229 -4.07 -9.85 -9.72
CA GLY A 229 -4.95 -8.72 -9.98
C GLY A 229 -5.91 -8.96 -11.14
N ALA A 230 -6.59 -7.90 -11.57
CA ALA A 230 -7.52 -7.95 -12.70
C ALA A 230 -6.84 -7.68 -14.05
N THR A 231 -5.57 -7.26 -14.03
CA THR A 231 -4.80 -6.90 -15.22
C THR A 231 -4.12 -8.13 -15.82
N ASP A 232 -4.20 -8.26 -17.14
CA ASP A 232 -3.34 -9.16 -17.92
C ASP A 232 -1.92 -8.56 -18.01
N THR A 233 -0.96 -9.27 -17.43
CA THR A 233 0.40 -8.78 -17.26
C THR A 233 1.40 -9.59 -18.09
N ILE A 234 2.56 -9.00 -18.33
CA ILE A 234 3.76 -9.69 -18.77
C ILE A 234 4.85 -9.38 -17.77
N LEU A 235 5.49 -10.42 -17.27
CA LEU A 235 6.57 -10.35 -16.29
C LEU A 235 7.90 -10.71 -16.97
N THR A 236 8.96 -9.95 -16.70
CA THR A 236 10.32 -10.28 -17.12
C THR A 236 11.31 -10.07 -15.98
N ILE A 237 12.16 -11.05 -15.70
CA ILE A 237 13.27 -10.92 -14.73
C ILE A 237 14.59 -10.76 -15.48
N TYR A 238 15.43 -9.85 -15.00
CA TYR A 238 16.74 -9.52 -15.55
C TYR A 238 17.85 -9.70 -14.50
N ASP A 239 19.06 -10.00 -14.97
CA ASP A 239 20.27 -9.92 -14.15
C ASP A 239 20.72 -8.47 -13.90
N SER A 240 21.78 -8.30 -13.11
CA SER A 240 22.35 -6.98 -12.80
C SER A 240 22.96 -6.24 -14.01
N ALA A 241 23.16 -6.93 -15.13
CA ALA A 241 23.63 -6.36 -16.39
C ALA A 241 22.49 -6.10 -17.38
N PHE A 242 21.23 -6.20 -16.92
CA PHE A 242 20.01 -6.01 -17.70
C PHE A 242 19.80 -7.05 -18.81
N ASN A 243 20.41 -8.23 -18.71
CA ASN A 243 20.09 -9.34 -19.60
C ASN A 243 18.83 -10.06 -19.08
N PRO A 244 17.83 -10.33 -19.95
CA PRO A 244 16.64 -11.07 -19.53
C PRO A 244 17.01 -12.51 -19.18
N LEU A 245 16.60 -12.96 -18.01
CA LEU A 245 16.76 -14.33 -17.52
C LEU A 245 15.52 -15.18 -17.85
N ALA A 246 14.34 -14.60 -17.70
CA ALA A 246 13.07 -15.25 -18.03
C ALA A 246 11.98 -14.22 -18.30
N THR A 247 10.97 -14.61 -19.09
CA THR A 247 9.77 -13.83 -19.37
C THR A 247 8.55 -14.76 -19.36
N ASN A 248 7.41 -14.28 -18.88
CA ASN A 248 6.15 -15.01 -18.85
C ASN A 248 4.99 -14.02 -18.97
N ASP A 249 4.01 -14.33 -19.81
CA ASP A 249 2.74 -13.60 -19.92
C ASP A 249 1.68 -14.23 -19.00
N ASP A 250 1.42 -15.53 -19.13
CA ASP A 250 0.35 -16.19 -18.40
C ASP A 250 0.87 -17.34 -17.52
N ASP A 251 0.38 -17.40 -16.27
CA ASP A 251 0.49 -18.56 -15.39
C ASP A 251 -0.83 -18.75 -14.61
N PRO A 252 -1.36 -19.98 -14.51
CA PRO A 252 -2.63 -20.26 -13.84
C PRO A 252 -2.51 -20.26 -12.29
N HIS A 253 -1.56 -19.52 -11.69
CA HIS A 253 -1.40 -19.46 -10.23
C HIS A 253 -2.53 -18.69 -9.54
N ASP A 254 -3.10 -17.68 -10.21
CA ASP A 254 -4.28 -16.99 -9.72
C ASP A 254 -5.54 -17.67 -10.30
N PRO A 255 -6.31 -18.40 -9.49
CA PRO A 255 -7.50 -19.09 -9.97
C PRO A 255 -8.60 -18.14 -10.47
N PHE A 256 -8.49 -16.84 -10.19
CA PHE A 256 -9.46 -15.81 -10.55
C PHE A 256 -8.98 -14.88 -11.68
N ASN A 257 -7.73 -15.04 -12.13
CA ASN A 257 -7.22 -14.39 -13.32
C ASN A 257 -6.03 -15.20 -13.90
N PRO A 258 -6.28 -16.10 -14.88
CA PRO A 258 -5.24 -16.94 -15.47
C PRO A 258 -4.26 -16.18 -16.38
N PHE A 259 -4.48 -14.88 -16.61
CA PHE A 259 -3.64 -14.00 -17.43
C PHE A 259 -2.67 -13.16 -16.58
N THR A 260 -2.53 -13.49 -15.31
CA THR A 260 -1.44 -12.96 -14.49
C THR A 260 -0.19 -13.80 -14.71
N SER A 261 0.97 -13.22 -14.47
CA SER A 261 2.25 -13.82 -14.81
C SER A 261 2.97 -14.37 -13.58
N ARG A 262 3.76 -15.43 -13.79
CA ARG A 262 4.69 -15.95 -12.79
C ARG A 262 6.00 -16.39 -13.40
N ILE A 263 7.09 -16.08 -12.71
CA ILE A 263 8.42 -16.62 -12.99
C ILE A 263 9.02 -17.21 -11.72
N THR A 264 9.52 -18.44 -11.80
CA THR A 264 10.34 -19.09 -10.77
C THR A 264 11.73 -19.37 -11.33
N LEU A 265 12.75 -18.79 -10.72
CA LEU A 265 14.16 -19.03 -11.01
C LEU A 265 14.82 -19.76 -9.83
N SER A 266 15.81 -20.60 -10.13
CA SER A 266 16.51 -21.41 -9.12
C SER A 266 18.01 -21.41 -9.34
N ASN A 267 18.78 -21.61 -8.26
CA ASN A 267 20.25 -21.58 -8.26
C ASN A 267 20.81 -20.24 -8.77
N LEU A 268 20.15 -19.15 -8.39
CA LEU A 268 20.62 -17.80 -8.65
C LEU A 268 21.80 -17.47 -7.73
N PRO A 269 22.89 -16.87 -8.25
CA PRO A 269 23.93 -16.31 -7.40
C PRO A 269 23.38 -15.16 -6.55
N ALA A 270 24.03 -14.89 -5.42
CA ALA A 270 23.75 -13.68 -4.66
C ALA A 270 24.00 -12.45 -5.54
N GLY A 271 23.09 -11.48 -5.53
CA GLY A 271 23.21 -10.28 -6.33
C GLY A 271 21.92 -9.53 -6.53
N ILE A 272 21.99 -8.54 -7.44
CA ILE A 272 20.89 -7.67 -7.78
C ILE A 272 20.16 -8.21 -9.00
N TYR A 273 18.84 -8.21 -8.93
CA TYR A 273 17.93 -8.57 -10.01
C TYR A 273 16.94 -7.44 -10.26
N TYR A 274 16.54 -7.30 -11.51
CA TYR A 274 15.49 -6.37 -11.90
C TYR A 274 14.27 -7.14 -12.38
N ILE A 275 13.11 -6.63 -12.04
CA ILE A 275 11.81 -7.19 -12.40
C ILE A 275 11.11 -6.11 -13.22
N ARG A 276 10.60 -6.46 -14.40
CA ARG A 276 9.73 -5.59 -15.19
C ARG A 276 8.35 -6.21 -15.26
N VAL A 277 7.34 -5.42 -14.95
CA VAL A 277 5.93 -5.73 -15.21
C VAL A 277 5.41 -4.76 -16.27
N GLU A 278 4.66 -5.27 -17.23
CA GLU A 278 3.99 -4.47 -18.24
C GLU A 278 2.64 -5.10 -18.59
N GLY A 279 1.73 -4.36 -19.22
CA GLY A 279 0.45 -4.91 -19.67
C GLY A 279 0.58 -5.62 -21.03
N TYR A 280 -0.16 -6.72 -21.22
CA TYR A 280 -0.24 -7.40 -22.52
C TYR A 280 -0.75 -6.47 -23.61
N SER A 281 -0.23 -6.62 -24.84
CA SER A 281 -0.55 -5.74 -25.96
C SER A 281 -1.74 -6.23 -26.76
N TYR A 282 -2.88 -5.58 -26.59
CA TYR A 282 -4.11 -5.83 -27.34
C TYR A 282 -4.32 -4.84 -28.50
N SER A 283 -5.34 -5.10 -29.32
CA SER A 283 -5.82 -4.14 -30.32
C SER A 283 -6.45 -2.93 -29.61
N GLY A 284 -5.85 -1.75 -29.75
CA GLY A 284 -6.31 -0.53 -29.06
C GLY A 284 -5.39 -0.05 -27.92
N GLY A 285 -4.38 -0.84 -27.56
CA GLY A 285 -3.35 -0.48 -26.59
C GLY A 285 -3.05 -1.60 -25.60
N ARG A 286 -2.06 -1.37 -24.74
CA ARG A 286 -1.70 -2.31 -23.68
C ARG A 286 -2.78 -2.35 -22.59
N ALA A 287 -2.91 -3.52 -21.97
CA ALA A 287 -3.64 -3.69 -20.73
C ALA A 287 -3.12 -2.70 -19.68
N GLY A 288 -4.04 -2.16 -18.89
CA GLY A 288 -3.73 -1.31 -17.76
C GLY A 288 -4.63 -1.67 -16.59
N GLY A 289 -4.35 -1.08 -15.43
CA GLY A 289 -5.06 -1.34 -14.20
C GLY A 289 -4.14 -1.82 -13.09
N TRP A 290 -4.76 -2.14 -11.96
CA TRP A 290 -4.06 -2.47 -10.73
C TRP A 290 -3.63 -3.92 -10.69
N TYR A 291 -2.43 -4.14 -10.16
CA TYR A 291 -1.90 -5.44 -9.84
C TYR A 291 -1.10 -5.38 -8.54
N ASP A 292 -0.97 -6.50 -7.87
CA ASP A 292 -0.06 -6.70 -6.76
C ASP A 292 1.14 -7.51 -7.28
N LEU A 293 2.35 -7.18 -6.83
CA LEU A 293 3.57 -7.95 -7.12
C LEU A 293 3.97 -8.73 -5.88
N LEU A 294 3.85 -10.05 -5.93
CA LEU A 294 4.27 -10.95 -4.86
C LEU A 294 5.60 -11.62 -5.22
N ILE A 295 6.61 -11.41 -4.38
CA ILE A 295 7.94 -11.98 -4.53
C ILE A 295 8.21 -12.92 -3.35
N THR A 296 8.58 -14.17 -3.64
CA THR A 296 8.81 -15.24 -2.66
C THR A 296 10.04 -16.06 -3.01
N ASP A 297 10.37 -17.01 -2.13
CA ASP A 297 11.40 -18.04 -2.34
C ASP A 297 12.83 -17.50 -2.51
N TYR A 298 13.05 -16.22 -2.27
CA TYR A 298 14.39 -15.62 -2.27
C TYR A 298 15.08 -15.78 -0.93
N SER A 299 16.42 -15.81 -0.99
CA SER A 299 17.25 -15.69 0.20
C SER A 299 17.38 -14.21 0.54
N PRO A 300 16.78 -13.71 1.63
CA PRO A 300 16.84 -12.29 1.97
C PRO A 300 18.27 -11.88 2.34
N VAL A 301 18.69 -10.71 1.85
CA VAL A 301 20.00 -10.14 2.17
C VAL A 301 19.90 -9.43 3.52
N ARG A 302 20.61 -9.95 4.52
CA ARG A 302 20.52 -9.51 5.92
C ARG A 302 21.93 -9.28 6.50
N ARG A 303 22.10 -8.29 7.39
CA ARG A 303 23.24 -8.20 8.33
C ARG A 303 22.79 -8.70 9.69
N LEU A 304 23.52 -9.64 10.28
CA LEU A 304 23.26 -10.07 11.65
C LEU A 304 23.82 -9.03 12.63
N ILE A 305 23.02 -8.71 13.65
CA ILE A 305 23.39 -7.85 14.76
C ILE A 305 23.16 -8.66 16.05
N SER A 306 24.19 -8.82 16.85
CA SER A 306 24.12 -9.57 18.11
C SER A 306 24.77 -8.83 19.27
N GLY A 307 24.29 -9.14 20.48
CA GLY A 307 24.73 -8.41 21.66
C GLY A 307 24.01 -8.81 22.93
N GLN A 308 24.06 -7.90 23.90
CA GLN A 308 23.55 -8.02 25.24
C GLN A 308 22.65 -6.82 25.58
N ILE A 309 21.46 -7.09 26.08
CA ILE A 309 20.58 -6.12 26.73
C ILE A 309 20.70 -6.31 28.24
N ASN A 310 21.06 -5.24 28.93
CA ASN A 310 20.97 -5.15 30.38
C ASN A 310 19.76 -4.28 30.70
N PHE A 311 18.72 -4.90 31.24
CA PHE A 311 17.46 -4.27 31.59
C PHE A 311 16.95 -4.86 32.90
N ASP A 312 16.59 -4.00 33.86
CA ASP A 312 16.16 -4.42 35.19
C ASP A 312 14.70 -4.86 35.19
N ARG A 313 14.48 -6.12 34.78
CA ARG A 313 13.19 -6.80 34.71
C ARG A 313 13.37 -8.32 34.71
N GLN A 314 12.44 -9.04 35.34
CA GLN A 314 12.38 -10.51 35.28
C GLN A 314 11.99 -11.01 33.88
N ASN A 315 12.45 -12.21 33.52
CA ASN A 315 12.07 -12.90 32.28
C ASN A 315 12.22 -12.05 31.01
N LEU A 316 13.44 -11.55 30.73
CA LEU A 316 13.74 -10.73 29.56
C LEU A 316 13.34 -11.34 28.20
N SER A 317 13.12 -12.65 28.14
CA SER A 317 12.61 -13.31 26.93
C SER A 317 11.17 -12.98 26.56
N LEU A 318 10.39 -12.43 27.50
CA LEU A 318 9.01 -11.98 27.27
C LEU A 318 8.94 -10.49 26.90
N VAL A 319 10.07 -9.78 26.96
CA VAL A 319 10.12 -8.34 26.72
C VAL A 319 10.39 -8.08 25.24
N PRO A 320 9.48 -7.38 24.53
CA PRO A 320 9.76 -6.96 23.17
C PRO A 320 10.68 -5.73 23.20
N PHE A 321 11.85 -5.83 22.57
CA PHE A 321 12.76 -4.70 22.38
C PHE A 321 12.64 -4.16 20.97
N GLN A 322 12.52 -2.85 20.84
CA GLN A 322 12.51 -2.17 19.55
C GLN A 322 13.94 -1.69 19.24
N MET A 323 14.47 -2.12 18.10
CA MET A 323 15.70 -1.60 17.50
C MET A 323 15.33 -0.61 16.40
N GLU A 324 15.97 0.55 16.39
CA GLU A 324 15.89 1.55 15.33
C GLU A 324 17.31 1.83 14.82
N ILE A 325 17.48 1.89 13.50
CA ILE A 325 18.77 2.18 12.86
C ILE A 325 18.62 3.49 12.12
N TYR A 326 19.44 4.46 12.47
CA TYR A 326 19.48 5.79 11.87
C TYR A 326 20.72 5.96 11.01
N GLN A 327 20.61 6.80 9.98
CA GLN A 327 21.78 7.32 9.29
C GLN A 327 22.68 8.04 10.31
N ALA A 328 23.97 7.70 10.33
CA ALA A 328 24.90 8.16 11.37
C ALA A 328 24.88 9.68 11.58
N GLY A 329 24.73 10.09 12.85
CA GLY A 329 24.69 11.50 13.26
C GLY A 329 23.38 12.23 12.94
N THR A 330 22.34 11.52 12.50
CA THR A 330 21.03 12.10 12.15
C THR A 330 19.89 11.33 12.81
N GLN A 331 18.67 11.86 12.72
CA GLN A 331 17.45 11.16 13.11
C GLN A 331 16.70 10.53 11.91
N ASN A 332 17.37 10.41 10.76
CA ASN A 332 16.79 9.77 9.57
C ASN A 332 16.76 8.25 9.79
N LEU A 333 15.56 7.72 10.10
CA LEU A 333 15.34 6.29 10.30
C LEU A 333 15.54 5.53 8.98
N GLN A 334 16.37 4.50 9.01
CA GLN A 334 16.65 3.61 7.87
C GLN A 334 16.01 2.23 8.04
N SER A 335 15.88 1.75 9.27
CA SER A 335 15.29 0.44 9.58
C SER A 335 14.78 0.40 11.01
N GLN A 336 13.70 -0.34 11.26
CA GLN A 336 13.15 -0.59 12.59
C GLN A 336 12.72 -2.05 12.70
N ARG A 337 12.96 -2.68 13.85
CA ARG A 337 12.56 -4.07 14.10
C ARG A 337 12.35 -4.34 15.58
N THR A 338 11.33 -5.13 15.90
CA THR A 338 11.16 -5.72 17.24
C THR A 338 11.91 -7.04 17.32
N PHE A 339 12.62 -7.27 18.42
CA PHE A 339 13.33 -8.51 18.71
C PHE A 339 13.16 -8.91 20.18
N TYR A 340 13.46 -10.17 20.48
CA TYR A 340 13.46 -10.72 21.84
C TYR A 340 14.87 -11.17 22.22
N THR A 341 15.11 -11.25 23.52
CA THR A 341 16.36 -11.77 24.08
C THR A 341 16.13 -13.17 24.66
N ASN A 342 17.19 -13.87 25.05
CA ASN A 342 17.04 -14.97 26.00
C ASN A 342 16.90 -14.42 27.44
N ASN A 343 16.67 -15.29 28.43
CA ASN A 343 16.53 -14.85 29.83
C ASN A 343 17.77 -14.14 30.39
N ALA A 344 18.94 -14.31 29.78
CA ALA A 344 20.17 -13.63 30.16
C ALA A 344 20.35 -12.28 29.45
N GLY A 345 19.43 -11.85 28.58
CA GLY A 345 19.51 -10.60 27.83
C GLY A 345 20.30 -10.69 26.52
N GLN A 346 20.78 -11.87 26.11
CA GLN A 346 21.50 -12.02 24.85
C GLN A 346 20.52 -11.99 23.68
N PHE A 347 20.87 -11.30 22.60
CA PHE A 347 20.06 -11.23 21.39
C PHE A 347 20.87 -11.47 20.13
N THR A 348 20.17 -11.99 19.12
CA THR A 348 20.58 -11.95 17.71
C THR A 348 19.37 -11.48 16.92
N THR A 349 19.54 -10.40 16.17
CA THR A 349 18.55 -9.84 15.25
C THR A 349 19.24 -9.53 13.92
N TYR A 350 18.54 -8.93 12.99
CA TYR A 350 19.10 -8.55 11.70
C TYR A 350 18.55 -7.24 11.17
N THR A 351 19.24 -6.68 10.18
CA THR A 351 18.81 -5.50 9.44
C THR A 351 19.00 -5.67 7.93
N ALA A 352 18.19 -4.94 7.19
CA ALA A 352 18.28 -4.68 5.77
C ALA A 352 19.46 -3.74 5.41
N VAL A 353 19.98 -2.97 6.36
CA VAL A 353 21.08 -2.03 6.07
C VAL A 353 22.39 -2.82 5.93
N MET A 354 22.92 -2.90 4.70
CA MET A 354 24.01 -3.82 4.36
C MET A 354 25.41 -3.23 4.40
N SER A 355 25.55 -1.91 4.48
CA SER A 355 26.85 -1.26 4.54
C SER A 355 26.74 0.15 5.13
N GLY A 356 27.90 0.75 5.40
CA GLY A 356 27.99 2.09 5.93
C GLY A 356 28.07 2.13 7.45
N THR A 357 28.11 3.36 7.96
CA THR A 357 28.13 3.65 9.40
C THR A 357 26.76 4.18 9.80
N VAL A 358 26.21 3.65 10.89
CA VAL A 358 24.87 3.95 11.38
C VAL A 358 24.87 4.19 12.89
N ASP A 359 23.78 4.77 13.39
CA ASP A 359 23.50 4.82 14.83
C ASP A 359 22.37 3.84 15.15
N ILE A 360 22.56 2.97 16.13
CA ILE A 360 21.59 1.93 16.50
C ILE A 360 20.99 2.29 17.85
N ALA A 361 19.69 2.55 17.88
CA ALA A 361 18.93 2.78 19.08
C ALA A 361 18.17 1.53 19.51
N VAL A 362 18.08 1.30 20.82
CA VAL A 362 17.22 0.27 21.40
C VAL A 362 16.39 0.84 22.55
N ARG A 363 15.13 0.41 22.65
CA ARG A 363 14.24 0.63 23.79
C ARG A 363 13.40 -0.62 24.10
N ALA A 364 13.11 -0.84 25.37
CA ALA A 364 11.99 -1.65 25.84
C ALA A 364 10.72 -0.77 25.96
N PRO A 365 9.53 -1.35 26.25
CA PRO A 365 8.30 -0.58 26.38
C PRO A 365 8.39 0.52 27.43
N THR A 366 8.95 0.20 28.61
CA THR A 366 9.04 1.06 29.79
C THR A 366 10.43 1.67 30.02
N SER A 367 11.30 1.64 29.01
CA SER A 367 12.70 2.09 29.17
C SER A 367 13.00 3.35 28.39
N LEU A 368 13.90 4.16 28.92
CA LEU A 368 14.59 5.21 28.16
C LEU A 368 15.34 4.64 26.95
N LYS A 369 15.31 5.37 25.84
CA LYS A 369 16.06 5.03 24.62
C LYS A 369 17.58 5.08 24.88
N ARG A 370 18.31 4.14 24.28
CA ARG A 370 19.78 4.12 24.26
C ARG A 370 20.31 4.00 22.83
N ILE A 371 21.30 4.82 22.48
CA ILE A 371 21.87 4.89 21.12
C ILE A 371 23.36 4.54 21.15
N LEU A 372 23.74 3.49 20.41
CA LEU A 372 25.12 3.23 20.05
C LEU A 372 25.43 3.92 18.74
N ARG A 373 26.30 4.93 18.79
CA ARG A 373 26.67 5.74 17.62
C ARG A 373 27.85 5.15 16.86
N GLY A 374 27.87 5.34 15.55
CA GLY A 374 29.03 5.01 14.71
C GLY A 374 29.27 3.50 14.49
N VAL A 375 28.21 2.68 14.50
CA VAL A 375 28.31 1.24 14.25
C VAL A 375 28.52 0.99 12.76
N SER A 376 29.56 0.23 12.41
CA SER A 376 29.84 -0.16 11.02
C SER A 376 29.08 -1.43 10.65
N LEU A 377 28.20 -1.35 9.65
CA LEU A 377 27.43 -2.47 9.10
C LEU A 377 28.03 -3.09 7.84
N ASN A 378 29.30 -2.83 7.54
CA ASN A 378 30.01 -3.43 6.40
C ASN A 378 30.22 -4.96 6.54
N SER A 379 29.92 -5.53 7.71
CA SER A 379 29.89 -6.96 8.01
C SER A 379 28.85 -7.20 9.12
N ASP A 380 28.63 -8.46 9.48
CA ASP A 380 27.83 -8.76 10.67
C ASP A 380 28.47 -8.14 11.92
N VAL A 381 27.62 -7.65 12.82
CA VAL A 381 28.01 -6.95 14.03
C VAL A 381 27.70 -7.83 15.23
N SER A 382 28.67 -7.94 16.13
CA SER A 382 28.51 -8.71 17.36
C SER A 382 29.08 -7.96 18.56
N GLY A 383 28.60 -8.32 19.75
CA GLY A 383 29.08 -7.76 21.01
C GLY A 383 28.56 -6.36 21.34
N LEU A 384 27.46 -5.92 20.72
CA LEU A 384 26.79 -4.68 21.12
C LEU A 384 26.25 -4.83 22.55
N VAL A 385 26.31 -3.77 23.35
CA VAL A 385 25.77 -3.76 24.72
C VAL A 385 24.88 -2.55 24.91
N PHE A 386 23.62 -2.80 25.26
CA PHE A 386 22.66 -1.74 25.62
C PHE A 386 22.33 -1.84 27.10
N ASN A 387 22.60 -0.76 27.85
CA ASN A 387 22.23 -0.63 29.26
C ASN A 387 20.97 0.25 29.34
N LEU A 388 19.81 -0.39 29.33
CA LEU A 388 18.52 0.28 29.34
C LEU A 388 18.14 0.67 30.77
N VAL A 389 17.55 1.85 30.92
CA VAL A 389 17.05 2.35 32.21
C VAL A 389 15.54 2.28 32.19
N ASN A 390 14.97 1.54 33.13
CA ASN A 390 13.54 1.30 33.28
C ASN A 390 12.87 2.47 34.03
N GLY A 391 11.62 2.78 33.70
CA GLY A 391 10.83 3.82 34.38
C GLY A 391 10.17 4.86 33.49
N ASP A 392 10.29 4.78 32.17
CA ASP A 392 9.60 5.67 31.21
C ASP A 392 8.35 4.95 30.68
N LEU A 393 7.23 5.09 31.41
CA LEU A 393 5.98 4.39 31.13
C LEU A 393 5.14 5.11 30.06
N ASN A 394 5.29 6.43 29.94
CA ASN A 394 4.52 7.22 28.97
C ASN A 394 5.22 7.30 27.58
N GLY A 395 6.49 6.91 27.50
CA GLY A 395 7.29 6.81 26.28
C GLY A 395 7.84 8.13 25.76
N ASP A 396 7.91 9.18 26.58
CA ASP A 396 8.40 10.51 26.21
C ASP A 396 9.92 10.68 26.34
N ASN A 397 10.63 9.60 26.71
CA ASN A 397 12.08 9.53 26.85
C ASN A 397 12.62 10.33 28.05
N VAL A 398 11.78 10.63 29.03
CA VAL A 398 12.11 11.19 30.35
C VAL A 398 11.47 10.30 31.41
N ILE A 399 12.07 10.24 32.60
CA ILE A 399 11.44 9.60 33.78
C ILE A 399 11.05 10.70 34.74
N ASP A 400 9.76 11.01 34.87
CA ASP A 400 9.29 12.09 35.72
C ASP A 400 8.00 11.75 36.52
N ASP A 401 7.30 12.78 36.99
CA ASP A 401 6.10 12.61 37.79
C ASP A 401 4.92 12.04 36.99
N ALA A 402 4.92 12.15 35.66
CA ALA A 402 3.93 11.49 34.81
C ALA A 402 4.06 9.97 34.87
N ASP A 403 5.28 9.44 34.81
CA ASP A 403 5.57 8.00 34.93
C ASP A 403 5.23 7.48 36.32
N LEU A 404 5.59 8.27 37.34
CA LEU A 404 5.26 7.99 38.73
C LEU A 404 3.74 7.87 38.95
N LEU A 405 2.96 8.77 38.34
CA LEU A 405 1.51 8.74 38.46
C LEU A 405 0.89 7.50 37.81
N ILE A 406 1.45 7.00 36.70
CA ILE A 406 0.97 5.75 36.07
C ILE A 406 1.11 4.57 37.04
N VAL A 407 2.27 4.41 37.67
CA VAL A 407 2.48 3.35 38.69
C VAL A 407 1.51 3.50 39.86
N LEU A 408 1.32 4.73 40.37
CA LEU A 408 0.41 4.97 41.50
C LEU A 408 -1.06 4.71 41.16
N PHE A 409 -1.51 4.96 39.93
CA PHE A 409 -2.87 4.67 39.50
C PHE A 409 -3.14 3.18 39.29
N SER A 410 -2.10 2.40 38.96
CA SER A 410 -2.20 0.95 38.80
C SER A 410 -1.80 0.17 40.06
N PHE A 411 -1.51 0.83 41.19
CA PHE A 411 -1.00 0.20 42.41
C PHE A 411 -1.92 -0.92 42.94
N GLY A 412 -1.38 -2.11 43.13
CA GLY A 412 -2.07 -3.33 43.53
C GLY A 412 -2.77 -4.10 42.39
N ALA A 413 -2.69 -3.61 41.14
CA ALA A 413 -3.24 -4.30 39.98
C ALA A 413 -2.25 -5.33 39.39
N ASN A 414 -2.79 -6.24 38.56
CA ASN A 414 -1.99 -7.06 37.65
C ASN A 414 -2.05 -6.40 36.27
N ASP A 415 -1.29 -5.32 36.12
CA ASP A 415 -1.20 -4.52 34.90
C ASP A 415 0.23 -4.63 34.33
N PRO A 416 0.45 -5.46 33.29
CA PRO A 416 1.79 -5.66 32.71
C PRO A 416 2.45 -4.38 32.17
N SER A 417 1.68 -3.31 31.95
CA SER A 417 2.21 -2.03 31.46
C SER A 417 2.79 -1.15 32.58
N ALA A 418 2.40 -1.38 33.83
CA ALA A 418 2.87 -0.66 35.01
C ALA A 418 3.63 -1.55 36.02
N ASP A 419 3.64 -2.87 35.83
CA ASP A 419 4.51 -3.83 36.50
C ASP A 419 5.88 -3.79 35.81
N LEU A 420 6.78 -2.95 36.32
CA LEU A 420 8.10 -2.66 35.73
C LEU A 420 9.07 -3.81 35.96
N ASN A 421 9.01 -4.46 37.12
CA ASN A 421 9.91 -5.53 37.51
C ASN A 421 9.50 -6.89 36.89
N GLY A 422 8.24 -7.04 36.47
CA GLY A 422 7.68 -8.21 35.81
C GLY A 422 7.26 -9.36 36.72
N ASP A 423 6.95 -9.11 38.00
CA ASP A 423 6.57 -10.13 38.99
C ASP A 423 5.06 -10.43 39.05
N GLY A 424 4.25 -9.67 38.31
CA GLY A 424 2.82 -9.88 38.14
C GLY A 424 1.93 -9.02 39.03
N VAL A 425 2.49 -8.11 39.83
CA VAL A 425 1.72 -7.12 40.61
C VAL A 425 2.42 -5.76 40.58
N VAL A 426 1.66 -4.68 40.45
CA VAL A 426 2.19 -3.32 40.57
C VAL A 426 2.30 -2.95 42.04
N ASP A 427 3.50 -2.84 42.60
CA ASP A 427 3.69 -2.53 44.02
C ASP A 427 4.82 -1.53 44.31
N ASP A 428 5.31 -1.52 45.56
CA ASP A 428 6.36 -0.59 45.98
C ASP A 428 7.71 -0.88 45.29
N ALA A 429 7.93 -2.09 44.78
CA ALA A 429 9.11 -2.40 43.97
C ALA A 429 9.10 -1.64 42.64
N ASP A 430 7.96 -1.57 41.94
CA ASP A 430 7.84 -0.82 40.68
C ASP A 430 7.95 0.68 40.91
N LEU A 431 7.33 1.16 41.99
CA LEU A 431 7.44 2.53 42.44
C LEU A 431 8.91 2.93 42.67
N LEU A 432 9.68 2.05 43.32
CA LEU A 432 11.10 2.29 43.57
C LEU A 432 11.93 2.33 42.28
N ILE A 433 11.58 1.57 41.24
CA ILE A 433 12.27 1.63 39.95
C ILE A 433 12.14 3.04 39.34
N VAL A 434 10.92 3.61 39.32
CA VAL A 434 10.71 4.98 38.83
C VAL A 434 11.46 5.99 39.69
N LEU A 435 11.38 5.88 41.02
CA LEU A 435 12.03 6.82 41.94
C LEU A 435 13.56 6.78 41.89
N PHE A 436 14.17 5.60 41.70
CA PHE A 436 15.62 5.49 41.57
C PHE A 436 16.15 6.09 40.27
N ASN A 437 15.33 6.09 39.23
CA ASN A 437 15.69 6.63 37.91
C ASN A 437 15.07 8.00 37.63
N PHE A 438 14.44 8.63 38.62
CA PHE A 438 13.71 9.89 38.46
C PHE A 438 14.62 11.01 37.95
N GLY A 439 14.16 11.73 36.94
CA GLY A 439 14.88 12.79 36.23
C GLY A 439 15.89 12.29 35.19
N ALA A 440 15.99 10.97 34.97
CA ALA A 440 16.80 10.44 33.88
C ALA A 440 16.15 10.74 32.52
N VAL A 441 17.01 10.93 31.51
CA VAL A 441 16.60 11.22 30.13
C VAL A 441 17.29 10.22 29.20
N GLY A 442 16.58 9.78 28.17
CA GLY A 442 17.13 8.90 27.17
C GLY A 442 18.04 9.61 26.18
N ASP A 443 18.70 8.82 25.34
CA ASP A 443 19.48 9.36 24.25
C ASP A 443 18.57 9.98 23.18
N ASN A 444 19.08 11.02 22.51
CA ASN A 444 18.44 11.74 21.40
C ASN A 444 19.25 11.70 20.11
#